data_AF-A0AB34ZFN0-F1
#
_entry.id   AF-A0AB34ZFN0-F1
#
_cell.length_a   1.000
_cell.length_b   1.000
_cell.length_c   1.000
_cell.angle_alpha   90.00
_cell.angle_beta   90.00
_cell.angle_gamma   90.00
#
_symmetry.space_group_name_H-M   'P 1'
#
loop_
_entity.id
_entity.type
_entity.pdbx_description
1 polymer ?
#
loop_
_entity_poly.entity_id
_entity_poly.type
_entity_poly.pdbx_seq_one_letter_code
_entity_poly.pdbx_strand_id
1 'polypeptide(L)'
;MSAERLRLLRRQVGGLTPTARKDDAVIPTRAQRQTAPGAAASAPRALPRDAVAQSAQPGSVDAASAPRPQAATPAMTRRALQAPVAAAPARDSSAFAWVDHDVRHKPAGAAVDAAARVPPVRATPAAPTSIPAPQRRTDIAGLRKMIGLRERAVSAHTPVRAASTDRHLPGNEIAPGLHLIDAFLPQPIPHQALSLAFAKREDAVDPMNLLFFDTETTGLAGGTGTRAFMIGVADWYTDTTQGSGLRVRQLMMSTMAAESAMLDLFRSWLSPQTVLSSYNGRCYDAPLLKTRYRLARRGDPISALDHVDLLFPTRRRYRGTWENCKLATIERQLLRVVREDDLPGSEAPAAWLSYLRGGSARNLRRVAEHNHQDVVTLSLLMQRLVAADAQDREVIPLLDAP
;
A
#
# COMPACT_ATOMS: atom_id res chain seq x y z
N MET A 1 -14.23 -23.04 3.56
CA MET A 1 -14.41 -22.24 4.79
C MET A 1 -15.70 -22.67 5.48
N SER A 2 -15.68 -22.98 6.78
CA SER A 2 -16.85 -23.46 7.52
C SER A 2 -17.86 -22.33 7.79
N ALA A 3 -19.16 -22.65 7.68
CA ALA A 3 -20.30 -21.74 7.91
C ALA A 3 -20.30 -21.05 9.28
N GLU A 4 -19.51 -21.57 10.22
CA GLU A 4 -19.33 -21.04 11.57
C GLU A 4 -18.50 -19.75 11.60
N ARG A 5 -17.50 -19.60 10.70
CA ARG A 5 -16.72 -18.35 10.54
C ARG A 5 -17.58 -17.21 9.99
N LEU A 6 -18.55 -17.51 9.12
CA LEU A 6 -19.49 -16.51 8.58
C LEU A 6 -20.48 -15.99 9.64
N ARG A 7 -20.83 -16.83 10.63
CA ARG A 7 -21.72 -16.46 11.73
C ARG A 7 -21.04 -15.55 12.76
N LEU A 8 -19.74 -15.74 12.99
CA LEU A 8 -18.94 -14.87 13.87
C LEU A 8 -18.77 -13.46 13.29
N LEU A 9 -18.54 -13.34 11.98
CA LEU A 9 -18.48 -12.04 11.30
C LEU A 9 -19.83 -11.29 11.31
N ARG A 10 -20.96 -12.01 11.18
CA ARG A 10 -22.31 -11.41 11.28
C ARG A 10 -22.62 -10.80 12.66
N ARG A 11 -22.08 -11.36 13.75
CA ARG A 11 -22.32 -10.83 15.11
C ARG A 11 -21.52 -9.57 15.44
N GLN A 12 -20.36 -9.38 14.80
CA GLN A 12 -19.49 -8.23 15.10
C GLN A 12 -19.88 -6.94 14.37
N VAL A 13 -20.66 -7.02 13.28
CA VAL A 13 -21.08 -5.84 12.49
C VAL A 13 -22.44 -5.28 12.94
N GLY A 14 -23.27 -6.06 13.64
CA GLY A 14 -24.64 -5.67 14.02
C GLY A 14 -24.83 -4.95 15.36
N GLY A 15 -23.75 -4.53 16.03
CA GLY A 15 -23.82 -4.06 17.43
C GLY A 15 -23.36 -2.62 17.64
N LEU A 16 -24.00 -1.64 17.00
CA LEU A 16 -23.85 -0.22 17.35
C LEU A 16 -25.22 0.40 17.63
N THR A 17 -25.73 0.12 18.83
CA THR A 17 -26.71 0.97 19.52
C THR A 17 -26.10 1.43 20.84
N PRO A 18 -26.15 2.72 21.21
CA PRO A 18 -25.47 3.22 22.41
C PRO A 18 -26.17 2.70 23.67
N THR A 19 -25.41 2.05 24.55
CA THR A 19 -25.87 1.73 25.91
C THR A 19 -25.95 3.01 26.74
N ALA A 20 -27.16 3.37 27.18
CA ALA A 20 -27.41 4.44 28.13
C ALA A 20 -26.77 4.13 29.50
N ARG A 21 -26.10 5.13 30.08
CA ARG A 21 -25.65 5.12 31.48
C ARG A 21 -26.87 4.95 32.39
N LYS A 22 -26.79 3.98 33.31
CA LYS A 22 -27.67 3.85 34.46
C LYS A 22 -26.76 3.70 35.67
N ASP A 23 -26.74 4.74 36.50
CA ASP A 23 -26.51 4.67 37.94
C ASP A 23 -27.00 6.01 38.49
N ASP A 24 -28.21 6.00 39.06
CA ASP A 24 -28.47 6.66 40.34
C ASP A 24 -29.77 6.15 40.95
N ALA A 25 -29.69 5.99 42.26
CA ALA A 25 -30.45 5.08 43.08
C ALA A 25 -31.88 5.55 43.42
N VAL A 26 -32.71 4.55 43.70
CA VAL A 26 -34.09 4.62 44.18
C VAL A 26 -34.14 5.05 45.66
N ILE A 27 -35.01 6.01 46.00
CA ILE A 27 -35.76 6.02 47.28
C ILE A 27 -37.22 6.45 46.99
N PRO A 28 -38.25 5.75 47.53
CA PRO A 28 -39.66 5.97 47.18
C PRO A 28 -40.43 6.76 48.25
N THR A 29 -41.43 7.57 47.89
CA THR A 29 -42.67 7.71 48.70
C THR A 29 -43.87 8.34 47.94
N ARG A 30 -44.92 7.53 47.78
CA ARG A 30 -46.37 7.78 48.02
C ARG A 30 -46.98 9.18 47.79
N ALA A 31 -47.90 9.29 46.82
CA ALA A 31 -49.36 9.51 47.00
C ALA A 31 -50.04 10.27 45.83
N GLN A 32 -51.12 9.68 45.28
CA GLN A 32 -52.36 10.32 44.76
C GLN A 32 -52.23 11.30 43.57
N ARG A 33 -53.11 11.39 42.56
CA ARG A 33 -54.52 11.00 42.32
C ARG A 33 -54.76 11.05 40.80
N GLN A 34 -55.79 10.35 40.35
CA GLN A 34 -56.34 10.30 38.99
C GLN A 34 -56.80 11.67 38.44
N THR A 35 -56.78 11.86 37.12
CA THR A 35 -58.00 12.00 36.26
C THR A 35 -57.62 12.44 34.83
N ALA A 36 -58.04 11.65 33.84
CA ALA A 36 -58.43 12.10 32.48
C ALA A 36 -59.96 12.43 32.55
N PRO A 37 -60.68 12.96 31.52
CA PRO A 37 -60.45 12.84 30.07
C PRO A 37 -60.85 14.07 29.23
N GLY A 38 -60.85 13.95 27.88
CA GLY A 38 -61.77 14.74 27.04
C GLY A 38 -61.27 15.09 25.64
N ALA A 39 -61.85 14.45 24.63
CA ALA A 39 -61.63 14.66 23.21
C ALA A 39 -62.35 15.90 22.64
N ALA A 40 -61.89 16.33 21.44
CA ALA A 40 -62.67 16.48 20.20
C ALA A 40 -62.71 17.88 19.52
N ALA A 41 -62.64 17.81 18.17
CA ALA A 41 -63.05 18.76 17.13
C ALA A 41 -62.13 20.00 16.92
N SER A 42 -61.78 20.46 15.71
CA SER A 42 -62.40 20.36 14.38
C SER A 42 -61.42 20.86 13.28
N ALA A 43 -61.48 20.26 12.09
CA ALA A 43 -61.01 20.83 10.81
C ALA A 43 -62.23 21.49 10.10
N PRO A 44 -62.19 22.02 8.84
CA PRO A 44 -61.11 22.09 7.84
C PRO A 44 -61.04 23.44 7.05
N ARG A 45 -60.06 23.63 6.16
CA ARG A 45 -60.27 24.41 4.92
C ARG A 45 -59.29 24.07 3.79
N ALA A 46 -59.84 24.07 2.58
CA ALA A 46 -59.27 23.59 1.32
C ALA A 46 -58.54 24.67 0.48
N LEU A 47 -57.73 24.16 -0.47
CA LEU A 47 -57.04 24.73 -1.65
C LEU A 47 -58.01 25.23 -2.77
N PRO A 48 -57.60 25.53 -4.03
CA PRO A 48 -56.45 26.26 -4.64
C PRO A 48 -56.90 27.27 -5.76
N ARG A 49 -55.96 27.87 -6.54
CA ARG A 49 -56.02 28.11 -8.03
C ARG A 49 -54.89 29.06 -8.54
N ASP A 50 -54.10 28.64 -9.55
CA ASP A 50 -54.03 29.10 -10.98
C ASP A 50 -53.36 30.49 -11.18
N ALA A 51 -52.64 30.88 -12.24
CA ALA A 51 -52.09 30.29 -13.48
C ALA A 51 -51.28 31.40 -14.24
N VAL A 52 -50.24 30.99 -15.00
CA VAL A 52 -49.81 31.43 -16.36
C VAL A 52 -49.48 32.92 -16.71
N ALA A 53 -48.29 33.15 -17.31
CA ALA A 53 -48.01 33.98 -18.51
C ALA A 53 -46.51 33.85 -18.95
N GLN A 54 -46.18 33.25 -20.12
CA GLN A 54 -45.84 33.86 -21.44
C GLN A 54 -44.52 34.68 -21.46
N SER A 55 -43.39 34.18 -22.00
CA SER A 55 -42.92 34.09 -23.42
C SER A 55 -42.30 35.38 -24.00
N ALA A 56 -41.01 35.34 -24.37
CA ALA A 56 -40.42 35.82 -25.65
C ALA A 56 -38.87 35.96 -25.59
N GLN A 57 -38.21 35.50 -26.65
CA GLN A 57 -36.80 35.69 -27.07
C GLN A 57 -36.82 36.47 -28.42
N PRO A 58 -35.71 36.66 -29.18
CA PRO A 58 -34.37 37.22 -28.92
C PRO A 58 -33.90 38.21 -30.04
N GLY A 59 -32.65 38.69 -30.02
CA GLY A 59 -31.94 39.30 -31.17
C GLY A 59 -30.62 39.97 -30.74
N SER A 60 -29.43 39.46 -31.11
CA SER A 60 -28.57 39.83 -32.28
C SER A 60 -27.89 41.21 -32.10
N VAL A 61 -26.61 41.52 -32.36
CA VAL A 61 -25.51 40.99 -33.22
C VAL A 61 -24.20 41.76 -32.87
N ASP A 62 -23.03 41.15 -33.16
CA ASP A 62 -21.74 41.73 -33.64
C ASP A 62 -21.01 42.87 -32.88
N ALA A 63 -19.70 43.11 -32.94
CA ALA A 63 -18.48 42.40 -33.36
C ALA A 63 -17.26 43.25 -32.94
N ALA A 64 -16.11 42.59 -32.74
CA ALA A 64 -14.74 43.02 -33.05
C ALA A 64 -13.96 44.08 -32.19
N SER A 65 -12.69 43.70 -31.96
CA SER A 65 -11.45 44.53 -31.97
C SER A 65 -10.87 45.09 -30.66
N ALA A 66 -9.72 44.53 -30.27
CA ALA A 66 -8.71 45.11 -29.36
C ALA A 66 -7.89 46.23 -30.07
N PRO A 67 -7.11 47.11 -29.39
CA PRO A 67 -5.83 46.73 -28.73
C PRO A 67 -5.43 47.51 -27.45
N ARG A 68 -4.36 47.04 -26.78
CA ARG A 68 -3.63 47.64 -25.62
C ARG A 68 -2.70 48.81 -26.02
N PRO A 69 -2.22 49.65 -25.06
CA PRO A 69 -0.87 49.50 -24.43
C PRO A 69 -0.82 49.84 -22.89
N GLN A 70 -0.05 49.10 -22.05
CA GLN A 70 1.24 49.43 -21.36
C GLN A 70 1.28 50.75 -20.54
N ALA A 71 1.94 50.93 -19.37
CA ALA A 71 2.74 50.16 -18.40
C ALA A 71 3.06 51.10 -17.19
N ALA A 72 3.41 50.58 -16.00
CA ALA A 72 4.44 51.16 -15.09
C ALA A 72 4.60 50.40 -13.76
N THR A 73 5.84 50.04 -13.42
CA THR A 73 6.40 49.63 -12.11
C THR A 73 7.34 50.72 -11.58
N PRO A 74 7.63 50.75 -10.27
CA PRO A 74 9.02 50.53 -9.78
C PRO A 74 9.03 49.84 -8.38
N ALA A 75 10.10 49.38 -7.71
CA ALA A 75 11.56 49.29 -7.90
C ALA A 75 12.12 48.30 -6.84
N MET A 76 13.32 47.76 -7.10
CA MET A 76 14.17 47.00 -6.14
C MET A 76 15.23 47.91 -5.47
N THR A 77 15.61 47.58 -4.23
CA THR A 77 16.85 48.03 -3.56
C THR A 77 17.66 46.84 -3.00
N ARG A 78 18.96 47.05 -2.84
CA ARG A 78 20.08 46.08 -2.73
C ARG A 78 20.71 46.03 -1.32
N ARG A 79 21.44 44.92 -1.04
CA ARG A 79 22.65 44.73 -0.16
C ARG A 79 22.43 44.66 1.38
N ALA A 80 23.23 43.98 2.24
CA ALA A 80 24.51 43.23 2.17
C ALA A 80 24.70 42.29 3.41
N LEU A 81 25.79 41.50 3.40
CA LEU A 81 26.33 40.47 4.33
C LEU A 81 26.47 40.84 5.84
N GLN A 82 26.36 39.82 6.73
CA GLN A 82 27.33 39.46 7.81
C GLN A 82 26.88 38.26 8.70
N ALA A 83 27.84 37.46 9.16
CA ALA A 83 27.84 36.47 10.28
C ALA A 83 29.18 36.65 11.04
N PRO A 84 29.48 36.14 12.28
CA PRO A 84 29.03 34.91 13.00
C PRO A 84 28.66 35.14 14.51
N VAL A 85 28.18 34.20 15.36
CA VAL A 85 28.92 33.16 16.16
C VAL A 85 27.95 32.38 17.10
N ALA A 86 28.14 31.03 17.23
CA ALA A 86 27.89 30.02 18.31
C ALA A 86 26.57 29.96 19.15
N ALA A 87 26.01 28.84 19.63
CA ALA A 87 26.16 27.37 19.46
C ALA A 87 24.89 26.63 20.03
N ALA A 88 24.74 25.36 19.66
CA ALA A 88 23.68 24.34 19.77
C ALA A 88 23.27 23.85 21.21
N PRO A 89 22.28 22.92 21.46
CA PRO A 89 21.97 21.74 20.61
C PRO A 89 20.51 21.17 20.52
N ALA A 90 20.38 20.31 19.50
CA ALA A 90 19.58 19.07 19.39
C ALA A 90 18.04 19.12 19.20
N ARG A 91 17.60 18.67 18.00
CA ARG A 91 16.78 17.45 17.78
C ARG A 91 16.46 17.31 16.29
N ASP A 92 17.26 16.52 15.58
CA ASP A 92 16.85 15.88 14.33
C ASP A 92 17.32 14.44 14.38
N SER A 93 16.40 13.54 14.76
CA SER A 93 16.57 12.11 14.62
C SER A 93 15.59 11.60 13.58
N SER A 94 16.13 11.40 12.37
CA SER A 94 15.53 10.67 11.27
C SER A 94 14.97 9.32 11.76
N ALA A 95 13.74 9.01 11.36
CA ALA A 95 12.91 7.90 11.81
C ALA A 95 13.38 6.49 11.32
N PHE A 96 14.66 6.30 11.03
CA PHE A 96 15.21 5.07 10.45
C PHE A 96 16.50 4.54 11.10
N ALA A 97 16.84 5.00 12.31
CA ALA A 97 18.09 4.58 12.97
C ALA A 97 18.07 3.18 13.62
N TRP A 98 17.01 2.39 13.46
CA TRP A 98 16.84 1.10 14.15
C TRP A 98 16.48 -0.04 13.21
N VAL A 99 17.32 -0.29 12.20
CA VAL A 99 17.47 -1.62 11.58
C VAL A 99 18.94 -1.78 11.18
N ASP A 100 19.80 -2.13 12.14
CA ASP A 100 20.99 -2.91 11.81
C ASP A 100 21.39 -3.74 13.03
N HIS A 101 21.59 -5.04 12.82
CA HIS A 101 22.37 -5.88 13.72
C HIS A 101 23.12 -6.94 12.91
N ASP A 102 24.44 -6.70 12.85
CA ASP A 102 25.56 -7.62 12.91
C ASP A 102 25.75 -8.71 11.85
N VAL A 103 26.64 -8.41 10.91
CA VAL A 103 27.63 -9.38 10.42
C VAL A 103 29.03 -8.90 10.84
N ARG A 104 29.62 -9.59 11.83
CA ARG A 104 30.98 -9.33 12.32
C ARG A 104 32.00 -9.62 11.22
N HIS A 105 32.77 -8.61 10.81
CA HIS A 105 34.02 -8.81 10.07
C HIS A 105 35.22 -8.38 10.91
N LYS A 106 36.08 -9.37 11.16
CA LYS A 106 37.39 -9.30 11.82
C LYS A 106 38.36 -8.46 10.96
N PRO A 107 39.03 -7.41 11.48
CA PRO A 107 40.11 -6.76 10.77
C PRO A 107 41.45 -7.47 11.01
N ALA A 108 42.19 -7.72 9.94
CA ALA A 108 43.60 -8.10 9.96
C ALA A 108 44.47 -6.84 10.04
N GLY A 109 45.55 -6.94 10.81
CA GLY A 109 46.37 -5.84 11.29
C GLY A 109 47.18 -5.07 10.24
N ALA A 110 47.51 -3.85 10.64
CA ALA A 110 48.44 -2.93 10.00
C ALA A 110 49.90 -3.35 10.24
N ALA A 111 50.76 -3.11 9.24
CA ALA A 111 52.21 -3.06 9.39
C ALA A 111 52.78 -1.90 8.56
N VAL A 112 53.12 -0.85 9.30
CA VAL A 112 54.20 0.16 9.23
C VAL A 112 55.08 0.32 7.98
N ASP A 113 55.29 1.60 7.63
CA ASP A 113 56.27 2.19 6.69
C ASP A 113 57.75 1.93 7.02
N ALA A 114 58.61 1.86 5.99
CA ALA A 114 60.00 2.35 6.03
C ALA A 114 60.66 2.53 4.62
N ALA A 115 60.90 3.80 4.29
CA ALA A 115 61.98 4.45 3.54
C ALA A 115 62.93 3.70 2.55
N ALA A 116 62.95 4.23 1.31
CA ALA A 116 64.06 4.71 0.46
C ALA A 116 65.47 4.05 0.48
N ARG A 117 65.96 3.66 -0.73
CA ARG A 117 67.32 3.89 -1.26
C ARG A 117 67.44 3.51 -2.75
N VAL A 118 68.17 4.31 -3.54
CA VAL A 118 68.50 4.14 -4.98
C VAL A 118 69.99 3.70 -5.16
N PRO A 119 70.54 3.45 -6.38
CA PRO A 119 71.06 2.18 -6.91
C PRO A 119 72.62 2.11 -6.98
N PRO A 120 73.25 1.11 -7.66
CA PRO A 120 73.71 1.39 -9.04
C PRO A 120 73.83 0.20 -10.04
N VAL A 121 73.75 0.59 -11.32
CA VAL A 121 74.29 0.10 -12.62
C VAL A 121 75.29 -1.09 -12.65
N ARG A 122 75.06 -2.08 -13.55
CA ARG A 122 76.06 -2.52 -14.57
C ARG A 122 75.54 -3.46 -15.69
N ALA A 123 75.90 -3.07 -16.93
CA ALA A 123 76.31 -3.85 -18.12
C ALA A 123 75.34 -4.79 -18.88
N THR A 124 75.06 -4.39 -20.12
CA THR A 124 74.86 -5.20 -21.36
C THR A 124 76.14 -5.97 -21.74
N PRO A 125 76.12 -7.09 -22.51
CA PRO A 125 75.58 -7.11 -23.90
C PRO A 125 75.04 -8.45 -24.46
N ALA A 126 74.62 -8.34 -25.73
CA ALA A 126 74.50 -9.36 -26.79
C ALA A 126 73.08 -9.86 -27.13
N ALA A 127 72.66 -9.50 -28.34
CA ALA A 127 71.58 -10.15 -29.09
C ALA A 127 72.02 -11.57 -29.51
N PRO A 128 71.07 -12.49 -29.75
CA PRO A 128 70.80 -12.76 -31.16
C PRO A 128 69.33 -13.07 -31.52
N THR A 129 69.04 -12.80 -32.79
CA THR A 129 68.16 -13.54 -33.72
C THR A 129 66.68 -13.77 -33.39
N SER A 130 65.88 -13.18 -34.27
CA SER A 130 64.46 -13.42 -34.53
C SER A 130 64.07 -14.88 -34.66
N ILE A 131 63.06 -15.30 -33.88
CA ILE A 131 62.17 -16.42 -34.17
C ILE A 131 60.74 -15.86 -34.11
N PRO A 132 59.89 -16.07 -35.13
CA PRO A 132 58.52 -15.57 -35.07
C PRO A 132 57.75 -16.29 -33.96
N ALA A 133 57.12 -15.52 -33.08
CA ALA A 133 56.31 -16.04 -31.99
C ALA A 133 55.16 -16.91 -32.53
N PRO A 134 54.88 -18.09 -31.97
CA PRO A 134 53.64 -18.78 -32.26
C PRO A 134 52.50 -17.92 -31.71
N GLN A 135 51.49 -17.67 -32.54
CA GLN A 135 50.25 -17.01 -32.13
C GLN A 135 49.72 -17.73 -30.89
N ARG A 136 49.78 -17.06 -29.73
CA ARG A 136 49.15 -17.56 -28.51
C ARG A 136 47.65 -17.59 -28.78
N ARG A 137 47.12 -18.78 -29.01
CA ARG A 137 45.69 -19.05 -28.79
C ARG A 137 45.40 -18.57 -27.37
N THR A 138 44.52 -17.58 -27.26
CA THR A 138 43.97 -17.13 -25.99
C THR A 138 43.33 -18.33 -25.31
N ASP A 139 44.03 -18.88 -24.32
CA ASP A 139 43.51 -19.94 -23.48
C ASP A 139 42.32 -19.38 -22.69
N ILE A 140 41.15 -19.98 -22.91
CA ILE A 140 39.87 -19.63 -22.26
C ILE A 140 40.03 -19.72 -20.73
N ALA A 141 40.91 -20.59 -20.23
CA ALA A 141 41.22 -20.69 -18.80
C ALA A 141 41.95 -19.44 -18.27
N GLY A 142 42.81 -18.81 -19.08
CA GLY A 142 43.48 -17.55 -18.75
C GLY A 142 42.52 -16.35 -18.68
N LEU A 143 41.52 -16.31 -19.58
CA LEU A 143 40.45 -15.31 -19.55
C LEU A 143 39.53 -15.45 -18.32
N ARG A 144 39.19 -16.68 -17.92
CA ARG A 144 38.40 -16.95 -16.70
C ARG A 144 39.09 -16.45 -15.43
N LYS A 145 40.42 -16.53 -15.39
CA LYS A 145 41.24 -16.08 -14.25
C LYS A 145 41.33 -14.55 -14.15
N MET A 146 41.31 -13.85 -15.29
CA MET A 146 41.32 -12.37 -15.36
C MET A 146 39.98 -11.74 -14.97
N ILE A 147 38.86 -12.42 -15.21
CA ILE A 147 37.51 -11.93 -14.92
C ILE A 147 37.15 -12.08 -13.42
N GLY A 148 38.04 -12.63 -12.58
CA GLY A 148 37.79 -12.76 -11.15
C GLY A 148 36.61 -13.68 -10.82
N LEU A 149 36.19 -14.54 -11.76
CA LEU A 149 35.24 -15.62 -11.48
C LEU A 149 35.97 -16.64 -10.60
N ARG A 150 35.84 -16.49 -9.28
CA ARG A 150 36.02 -17.62 -8.37
C ARG A 150 35.00 -18.68 -8.78
N GLU A 151 35.45 -19.75 -9.43
CA GLU A 151 34.71 -21.00 -9.46
C GLU A 151 34.51 -21.40 -8.00
N ARG A 152 33.34 -21.08 -7.44
CA ARG A 152 32.91 -21.70 -6.19
C ARG A 152 32.94 -23.19 -6.46
N ALA A 153 33.84 -23.91 -5.79
CA ALA A 153 33.79 -25.36 -5.70
C ALA A 153 32.38 -25.70 -5.20
N VAL A 154 31.51 -26.11 -6.12
CA VAL A 154 30.20 -26.65 -5.77
C VAL A 154 30.52 -28.00 -5.15
N SER A 155 30.46 -28.10 -3.83
CA SER A 155 30.52 -29.40 -3.16
C SER A 155 29.55 -30.33 -3.86
N ALA A 156 30.05 -31.43 -4.42
CA ALA A 156 29.30 -32.46 -5.13
C ALA A 156 28.31 -33.24 -4.23
N HIS A 157 28.01 -32.71 -3.04
CA HIS A 157 27.17 -33.30 -2.00
C HIS A 157 26.15 -32.27 -1.50
N THR A 158 25.53 -31.51 -2.40
CA THR A 158 24.25 -30.89 -2.05
C THR A 158 23.20 -31.98 -2.21
N PRO A 159 22.62 -32.53 -1.13
CA PRO A 159 21.54 -33.49 -1.29
C PRO A 159 20.42 -32.81 -2.08
N VAL A 160 20.07 -33.37 -3.23
CA VAL A 160 18.86 -32.99 -3.97
C VAL A 160 17.71 -33.31 -3.02
N ARG A 161 17.24 -32.30 -2.28
CA ARG A 161 16.07 -32.46 -1.43
C ARG A 161 14.93 -32.88 -2.35
N ALA A 162 14.37 -34.05 -2.10
CA ALA A 162 13.14 -34.48 -2.75
C ALA A 162 12.10 -33.36 -2.58
N ALA A 163 11.38 -33.05 -3.66
CA ALA A 163 10.32 -32.07 -3.59
C ALA A 163 9.31 -32.47 -2.51
N SER A 164 8.82 -31.49 -1.75
CA SER A 164 7.77 -31.72 -0.76
C SER A 164 6.53 -32.32 -1.45
N THR A 165 5.86 -33.24 -0.76
CA THR A 165 4.61 -33.84 -1.22
C THR A 165 3.42 -32.86 -1.17
N ASP A 166 3.47 -31.86 -0.28
CA ASP A 166 2.45 -30.82 -0.16
C ASP A 166 2.89 -29.54 -0.89
N ARG A 167 2.59 -29.47 -2.19
CA ARG A 167 2.85 -28.28 -3.02
C ARG A 167 1.60 -27.59 -3.56
N HIS A 168 0.42 -27.98 -3.09
CA HIS A 168 -0.84 -27.46 -3.60
C HIS A 168 -1.03 -25.98 -3.20
N LEU A 169 -1.21 -25.12 -4.20
CA LEU A 169 -1.54 -23.71 -4.02
C LEU A 169 -3.04 -23.49 -4.17
N PRO A 170 -3.62 -22.53 -3.43
CA PRO A 170 -5.03 -22.22 -3.52
C PRO A 170 -5.34 -21.51 -4.84
N GLY A 171 -6.62 -21.51 -5.21
CA GLY A 171 -7.09 -20.87 -6.44
C GLY A 171 -6.82 -21.70 -7.70
N ASN A 172 -7.12 -21.09 -8.85
CA ASN A 172 -7.01 -21.70 -10.17
C ASN A 172 -5.72 -21.24 -10.85
N GLU A 173 -4.98 -22.16 -11.47
CA GLU A 173 -3.86 -21.77 -12.33
C GLU A 173 -4.42 -21.26 -13.67
N ILE A 174 -4.23 -19.97 -13.92
CA ILE A 174 -4.79 -19.25 -15.08
C ILE A 174 -3.77 -18.98 -16.19
N ALA A 175 -2.49 -19.14 -15.87
CA ALA A 175 -1.36 -19.17 -16.79
C ALA A 175 -0.23 -19.97 -16.14
N PRO A 176 0.77 -20.48 -16.90
CA PRO A 176 1.86 -21.27 -16.33
C PRO A 176 2.55 -20.57 -15.16
N GLY A 177 2.36 -21.12 -13.97
CA GLY A 177 2.88 -20.62 -12.71
C GLY A 177 2.17 -19.39 -12.13
N LEU A 178 0.98 -19.03 -12.60
CA LEU A 178 0.15 -17.94 -12.07
C LEU A 178 -1.18 -18.49 -11.56
N HIS A 179 -1.41 -18.33 -10.26
CA HIS A 179 -2.64 -18.73 -9.59
C HIS A 179 -3.51 -17.50 -9.31
N LEU A 180 -4.80 -17.62 -9.60
CA LEU A 180 -5.84 -16.65 -9.23
C LEU A 180 -6.68 -17.23 -8.11
N ILE A 181 -6.71 -16.54 -6.97
CA ILE A 181 -7.53 -16.86 -5.81
C ILE A 181 -8.64 -15.82 -5.74
N ASP A 182 -9.89 -16.27 -5.84
CA ASP A 182 -11.07 -15.41 -5.78
C ASP A 182 -11.89 -15.69 -4.53
N ALA A 183 -12.40 -14.64 -3.92
CA ALA A 183 -13.34 -14.71 -2.81
C ALA A 183 -14.35 -13.57 -2.90
N PHE A 184 -15.54 -13.82 -2.38
CA PHE A 184 -16.61 -12.83 -2.31
C PHE A 184 -17.12 -12.76 -0.87
N LEU A 185 -17.15 -11.56 -0.32
CA LEU A 185 -17.58 -11.30 1.05
C LEU A 185 -18.89 -10.51 1.02
N PRO A 186 -19.89 -10.90 1.83
CA PRO A 186 -21.19 -10.23 1.88
C PRO A 186 -21.11 -8.92 2.67
N GLN A 187 -20.33 -7.97 2.16
CA GLN A 187 -20.12 -6.65 2.72
C GLN A 187 -20.87 -5.62 1.88
N PRO A 188 -21.78 -4.82 2.46
CA PRO A 188 -22.60 -3.90 1.68
C PRO A 188 -21.74 -2.84 1.00
N ILE A 189 -22.11 -2.53 -0.24
CA ILE A 189 -21.52 -1.42 -0.98
C ILE A 189 -22.06 -0.12 -0.35
N PRO A 190 -21.20 0.84 0.03
CA PRO A 190 -21.67 2.14 0.50
C PRO A 190 -22.60 2.80 -0.53
N HIS A 191 -23.74 3.31 -0.09
CA HIS A 191 -24.74 3.90 -0.99
C HIS A 191 -24.40 5.33 -1.44
N GLN A 192 -23.38 5.95 -0.82
CA GLN A 192 -22.96 7.31 -1.10
C GLN A 192 -21.46 7.34 -1.40
N ALA A 193 -21.04 8.37 -2.13
CA ALA A 193 -19.63 8.67 -2.32
C ALA A 193 -18.92 8.83 -0.97
N LEU A 194 -17.73 8.25 -0.85
CA LEU A 194 -16.92 8.28 0.36
C LEU A 194 -16.09 9.56 0.40
N SER A 195 -16.37 10.45 1.35
CA SER A 195 -15.60 11.67 1.56
C SER A 195 -14.14 11.35 1.88
N LEU A 196 -13.21 12.03 1.20
CA LEU A 196 -11.77 11.89 1.43
C LEU A 196 -11.22 12.98 2.38
N ALA A 197 -12.10 13.65 3.11
CA ALA A 197 -11.78 14.66 4.12
C ALA A 197 -10.77 14.18 5.17
N PHE A 198 -10.89 12.93 5.64
CA PHE A 198 -9.94 12.31 6.58
C PHE A 198 -8.50 12.31 6.03
N ALA A 199 -8.35 12.28 4.70
CA ALA A 199 -7.08 12.33 3.99
C ALA A 199 -6.59 13.76 3.67
N LYS A 200 -7.28 14.81 4.18
CA LYS A 200 -7.10 16.23 3.82
C LYS A 200 -7.39 16.53 2.35
N ARG A 201 -8.43 15.90 1.81
CA ARG A 201 -8.94 16.19 0.47
C ARG A 201 -10.40 16.65 0.57
N GLU A 202 -10.83 17.54 -0.31
CA GLU A 202 -12.19 18.10 -0.30
C GLU A 202 -13.16 17.30 -1.19
N ASP A 203 -12.64 16.35 -1.96
CA ASP A 203 -13.42 15.51 -2.86
C ASP A 203 -13.91 14.22 -2.18
N ALA A 204 -14.78 13.51 -2.91
CA ALA A 204 -15.30 12.21 -2.53
C ALA A 204 -15.11 11.22 -3.67
N VAL A 205 -15.01 9.94 -3.32
CA VAL A 205 -14.80 8.85 -4.28
C VAL A 205 -16.03 7.95 -4.36
N ASP A 206 -16.44 7.61 -5.58
CA ASP A 206 -17.44 6.56 -5.79
C ASP A 206 -16.87 5.22 -5.28
N PRO A 207 -17.57 4.52 -4.37
CA PRO A 207 -17.13 3.21 -3.87
C PRO A 207 -16.82 2.21 -4.98
N MET A 208 -17.51 2.28 -6.12
CA MET A 208 -17.29 1.37 -7.26
C MET A 208 -15.99 1.66 -8.03
N ASN A 209 -15.39 2.84 -7.83
CA ASN A 209 -14.12 3.21 -8.43
C ASN A 209 -12.92 2.85 -7.54
N LEU A 210 -13.13 2.42 -6.29
CA LEU A 210 -12.05 2.06 -5.38
C LEU A 210 -11.51 0.65 -5.65
N LEU A 211 -10.18 0.56 -5.77
CA LEU A 211 -9.45 -0.71 -5.77
C LEU A 211 -8.46 -0.70 -4.61
N PHE A 212 -8.78 -1.44 -3.55
CA PHE A 212 -7.85 -1.70 -2.46
C PHE A 212 -6.79 -2.68 -2.93
N PHE A 213 -5.51 -2.44 -2.64
CA PHE A 213 -4.46 -3.38 -3.03
C PHE A 213 -3.30 -3.40 -2.03
N ASP A 214 -2.66 -4.56 -2.00
CA ASP A 214 -1.48 -4.88 -1.20
C ASP A 214 -0.60 -5.89 -1.95
N THR A 215 0.72 -5.84 -1.78
CA THR A 215 1.64 -6.77 -2.45
C THR A 215 2.57 -7.51 -1.49
N GLU A 216 2.80 -8.78 -1.80
CA GLU A 216 3.84 -9.56 -1.15
C GLU A 216 5.07 -9.62 -2.04
N THR A 217 6.22 -9.25 -1.47
CA THR A 217 7.43 -8.98 -2.26
C THR A 217 8.59 -9.88 -1.86
N THR A 218 9.55 -10.07 -2.77
CA THR A 218 10.74 -10.89 -2.50
C THR A 218 11.78 -10.19 -1.61
N GLY A 219 11.52 -8.98 -1.13
CA GLY A 219 12.43 -8.25 -0.26
C GLY A 219 12.03 -6.79 -0.02
N LEU A 220 12.44 -6.25 1.12
CA LEU A 220 11.98 -4.94 1.62
C LEU A 220 12.80 -3.74 1.10
N ALA A 221 13.96 -3.98 0.46
CA ALA A 221 14.93 -2.94 0.09
C ALA A 221 14.67 -2.26 -1.28
N GLY A 222 13.56 -2.56 -1.96
CA GLY A 222 13.10 -1.80 -3.13
C GLY A 222 14.02 -1.78 -4.37
N GLY A 223 14.98 -2.70 -4.49
CA GLY A 223 15.89 -2.77 -5.64
C GLY A 223 15.25 -3.37 -6.91
N THR A 224 15.93 -3.25 -8.06
CA THR A 224 15.46 -3.81 -9.35
C THR A 224 15.31 -5.33 -9.36
N GLY A 225 15.94 -6.02 -8.41
CA GLY A 225 15.77 -7.46 -8.19
C GLY A 225 14.49 -7.84 -7.43
N THR A 226 13.89 -6.92 -6.69
CA THR A 226 12.66 -7.16 -5.93
C THR A 226 11.47 -7.31 -6.89
N ARG A 227 10.63 -8.32 -6.61
CA ARG A 227 9.39 -8.59 -7.34
C ARG A 227 8.23 -8.68 -6.37
N ALA A 228 7.05 -8.29 -6.83
CA ALA A 228 5.80 -8.72 -6.21
C ALA A 228 5.54 -10.14 -6.69
N PHE A 229 5.59 -11.11 -5.77
CA PHE A 229 5.19 -12.49 -6.09
C PHE A 229 3.71 -12.71 -5.79
N MET A 230 3.07 -11.77 -5.08
CA MET A 230 1.64 -11.73 -4.88
C MET A 230 1.11 -10.31 -5.05
N ILE A 231 -0.06 -10.17 -5.68
CA ILE A 231 -0.82 -8.92 -5.73
C ILE A 231 -2.24 -9.26 -5.28
N GLY A 232 -2.62 -8.78 -4.10
CA GLY A 232 -3.99 -8.83 -3.62
C GLY A 232 -4.73 -7.57 -4.00
N VAL A 233 -5.97 -7.72 -4.44
CA VAL A 233 -6.89 -6.61 -4.64
C VAL A 233 -8.26 -6.89 -4.04
N ALA A 234 -8.95 -5.83 -3.64
CA ALA A 234 -10.36 -5.90 -3.29
C ALA A 234 -11.12 -4.71 -3.88
N ASP A 235 -12.32 -4.96 -4.39
CA ASP A 235 -13.22 -3.95 -4.95
C ASP A 235 -14.68 -4.28 -4.63
N TRP A 236 -15.51 -3.25 -4.48
CA TRP A 236 -16.95 -3.46 -4.39
C TRP A 236 -17.49 -3.93 -5.73
N TYR A 237 -18.31 -4.97 -5.71
CA TYR A 237 -18.79 -5.63 -6.91
C TYR A 237 -20.23 -6.11 -6.73
N THR A 238 -21.01 -6.04 -7.80
CA THR A 238 -22.35 -6.65 -7.84
C THR A 238 -22.30 -7.88 -8.73
N ASP A 239 -22.39 -9.04 -8.08
CA ASP A 239 -22.47 -10.35 -8.72
C ASP A 239 -23.91 -10.74 -9.00
N THR A 240 -24.17 -11.35 -10.15
CA THR A 240 -25.51 -11.77 -10.56
C THR A 240 -26.09 -12.89 -9.69
N THR A 241 -25.23 -13.69 -9.07
CA THR A 241 -25.61 -14.85 -8.26
C THR A 241 -25.46 -14.58 -6.76
N GLN A 242 -24.40 -13.87 -6.36
CA GLN A 242 -24.06 -13.64 -4.94
C GLN A 242 -24.56 -12.28 -4.42
N GLY A 243 -25.06 -11.41 -5.29
CA GLY A 243 -25.53 -10.06 -4.96
C GLY A 243 -24.39 -9.06 -4.85
N SER A 244 -24.59 -7.99 -4.09
CA SER A 244 -23.59 -6.93 -3.88
C SER A 244 -22.67 -7.24 -2.69
N GLY A 245 -21.36 -7.06 -2.87
CA GLY A 245 -20.36 -7.48 -1.88
C GLY A 245 -18.95 -6.94 -2.14
N LEU A 246 -17.99 -7.35 -1.29
CA LEU A 246 -16.56 -7.22 -1.60
C LEU A 246 -16.14 -8.40 -2.47
N ARG A 247 -15.53 -8.11 -3.61
CA ARG A 247 -14.77 -9.11 -4.34
C ARG A 247 -13.29 -8.96 -3.97
N VAL A 248 -12.69 -10.05 -3.53
CA VAL A 248 -11.24 -10.14 -3.29
C VAL A 248 -10.64 -11.05 -4.36
N ARG A 249 -9.57 -10.59 -5.01
CA ARG A 249 -8.85 -11.32 -6.06
C ARG A 249 -7.37 -11.24 -5.77
N GLN A 250 -6.67 -12.37 -5.82
CA GLN A 250 -5.25 -12.41 -5.53
C GLN A 250 -4.51 -13.16 -6.63
N LEU A 251 -3.49 -12.51 -7.19
CA LEU A 251 -2.56 -13.11 -8.13
C LEU A 251 -1.37 -13.64 -7.34
N MET A 252 -1.02 -14.91 -7.50
CA MET A 252 0.15 -15.52 -6.86
C MET A 252 1.03 -16.21 -7.89
N MET A 253 2.31 -15.85 -7.91
CA MET A 253 3.32 -16.50 -8.72
C MET A 253 3.85 -17.75 -8.01
N SER A 254 3.85 -18.89 -8.70
CA SER A 254 4.53 -20.12 -8.31
C SER A 254 5.82 -20.35 -9.11
N THR A 255 6.11 -19.48 -10.09
CA THR A 255 7.38 -19.43 -10.83
C THR A 255 7.76 -17.98 -11.15
N MET A 256 9.03 -17.73 -11.48
CA MET A 256 9.50 -16.40 -11.92
C MET A 256 8.90 -15.98 -13.27
N ALA A 257 8.59 -16.93 -14.15
CA ALA A 257 8.11 -16.66 -15.51
C ALA A 257 6.70 -16.06 -15.53
N ALA A 258 5.93 -16.31 -14.47
CA ALA A 258 4.55 -15.84 -14.33
C ALA A 258 4.40 -14.32 -14.15
N GLU A 259 5.48 -13.59 -13.86
CA GLU A 259 5.45 -12.13 -13.63
C GLU A 259 4.79 -11.37 -14.79
N SER A 260 5.12 -11.76 -16.03
CA SER A 260 4.58 -11.09 -17.21
C SER A 260 3.05 -11.23 -17.32
N ALA A 261 2.51 -12.42 -17.01
CA ALA A 261 1.08 -12.67 -17.02
C ALA A 261 0.38 -11.99 -15.83
N MET A 262 1.02 -11.96 -14.66
CA MET A 262 0.52 -11.26 -13.48
C MET A 262 0.34 -9.76 -13.74
N LEU A 263 1.35 -9.11 -14.32
CA LEU A 263 1.28 -7.68 -14.64
C LEU A 263 0.20 -7.37 -15.67
N ASP A 264 0.03 -8.20 -16.70
CA ASP A 264 -1.04 -8.01 -17.70
C ASP A 264 -2.43 -8.14 -17.10
N LEU A 265 -2.64 -9.16 -16.27
CA LEU A 265 -3.92 -9.38 -15.62
C LEU A 265 -4.24 -8.29 -14.60
N PHE A 266 -3.28 -7.88 -13.76
CA PHE A 266 -3.47 -6.76 -12.85
C PHE A 266 -3.81 -5.48 -13.60
N ARG A 267 -3.12 -5.18 -14.70
CA ARG A 267 -3.46 -4.04 -15.57
C ARG A 267 -4.89 -4.11 -16.10
N SER A 268 -5.38 -5.29 -16.47
CA SER A 268 -6.74 -5.45 -17.02
C SER A 268 -7.85 -5.17 -15.99
N TRP A 269 -7.51 -5.17 -14.69
CA TRP A 269 -8.45 -4.82 -13.62
C TRP A 269 -8.56 -3.32 -13.38
N LEU A 270 -7.67 -2.53 -13.99
CA LEU A 270 -7.61 -1.08 -13.82
C LEU A 270 -8.38 -0.39 -14.95
N SER A 271 -9.07 0.68 -14.59
CA SER A 271 -9.73 1.61 -15.52
C SER A 271 -9.21 3.04 -15.27
N PRO A 272 -9.39 3.97 -16.21
CA PRO A 272 -9.03 5.38 -15.98
C PRO A 272 -9.71 6.03 -14.77
N GLN A 273 -10.85 5.50 -14.33
CA GLN A 273 -11.60 5.98 -13.17
C GLN A 273 -11.13 5.34 -11.86
N THR A 274 -10.28 4.32 -11.91
CA THR A 274 -9.83 3.59 -10.72
C THR A 274 -9.07 4.51 -9.78
N VAL A 275 -9.50 4.51 -8.51
CA VAL A 275 -8.79 5.12 -7.39
C VAL A 275 -8.15 4.00 -6.58
N LEU A 276 -6.83 3.94 -6.60
CA LEU A 276 -6.09 2.97 -5.80
C LEU A 276 -6.21 3.32 -4.32
N SER A 277 -6.32 2.32 -3.46
CA SER A 277 -6.20 2.51 -2.02
C SER A 277 -5.28 1.45 -1.42
N SER A 278 -4.38 1.86 -0.54
CA SER A 278 -3.38 0.98 0.06
C SER A 278 -3.00 1.45 1.47
N TYR A 279 -2.25 0.64 2.20
CA TYR A 279 -1.60 1.07 3.44
C TYR A 279 -0.10 1.18 3.20
N ASN A 280 0.43 2.40 3.13
CA ASN A 280 1.83 2.68 2.78
C ASN A 280 2.22 2.35 1.32
N GLY A 281 1.31 1.83 0.51
CA GLY A 281 1.63 1.41 -0.86
C GLY A 281 1.93 2.53 -1.84
N ARG A 282 1.64 3.80 -1.52
CA ARG A 282 2.12 4.91 -2.36
C ARG A 282 3.64 5.02 -2.35
N CYS A 283 4.28 4.66 -1.23
CA CYS A 283 5.73 4.74 -1.06
C CYS A 283 6.45 3.41 -1.37
N TYR A 284 5.75 2.27 -1.33
CA TYR A 284 6.37 0.94 -1.46
C TYR A 284 5.84 0.16 -2.65
N ASP A 285 4.57 -0.26 -2.63
CA ASP A 285 3.98 -1.15 -3.63
C ASP A 285 3.88 -0.52 -5.03
N ALA A 286 3.35 0.71 -5.13
CA ALA A 286 3.19 1.39 -6.40
C ALA A 286 4.54 1.66 -7.09
N PRO A 287 5.57 2.25 -6.44
CA PRO A 287 6.90 2.39 -7.05
C PRO A 287 7.53 1.07 -7.50
N LEU A 288 7.34 0.00 -6.73
CA LEU A 288 7.82 -1.33 -7.09
C LEU A 288 7.14 -1.81 -8.39
N LEU A 289 5.80 -1.79 -8.44
CA LEU A 289 5.06 -2.24 -9.61
C LEU A 289 5.37 -1.39 -10.85
N LYS A 290 5.50 -0.06 -10.72
CA LYS A 290 5.96 0.82 -11.81
C LYS A 290 7.31 0.38 -12.37
N THR A 291 8.25 0.04 -11.49
CA THR A 291 9.54 -0.50 -11.90
C THR A 291 9.40 -1.85 -12.61
N ARG A 292 8.51 -2.74 -12.13
CA ARG A 292 8.25 -4.03 -12.79
C ARG A 292 7.66 -3.86 -14.19
N TYR A 293 6.67 -2.99 -14.38
CA TYR A 293 6.12 -2.66 -15.70
C TYR A 293 7.20 -2.14 -16.65
N ARG A 294 8.03 -1.20 -16.18
CA ARG A 294 9.14 -0.66 -16.96
C ARG A 294 10.15 -1.73 -17.38
N LEU A 295 10.56 -2.60 -16.46
CA LEU A 295 11.50 -3.70 -16.75
C LEU A 295 10.89 -4.75 -17.70
N ALA A 296 9.59 -4.98 -17.61
CA ALA A 296 8.85 -5.84 -18.54
C ALA A 296 8.58 -5.18 -19.91
N ARG A 297 9.02 -3.93 -20.13
CA ARG A 297 8.72 -3.12 -21.33
C ARG A 297 7.22 -2.99 -21.61
N ARG A 298 6.44 -2.83 -20.54
CA ARG A 298 4.99 -2.62 -20.60
C ARG A 298 4.67 -1.18 -20.21
N GLY A 299 3.57 -0.64 -20.75
CA GLY A 299 3.06 0.65 -20.32
C GLY A 299 2.61 0.60 -18.86
N ASP A 300 3.04 1.57 -18.06
CA ASP A 300 2.71 1.72 -16.64
C ASP A 300 1.27 2.24 -16.47
N PRO A 301 0.33 1.42 -15.94
CA PRO A 301 -1.04 1.86 -15.71
C PRO A 301 -1.22 2.62 -14.38
N ILE A 302 -0.26 2.58 -13.47
CA ILE A 302 -0.41 3.06 -12.08
C ILE A 302 -0.21 4.57 -12.00
N SER A 303 0.73 5.13 -12.78
CA SER A 303 1.07 6.55 -12.67
C SER A 303 -0.06 7.52 -13.06
N ALA A 304 -1.05 7.07 -13.84
CA ALA A 304 -2.18 7.89 -14.24
C ALA A 304 -3.35 7.84 -13.24
N LEU A 305 -3.33 6.91 -12.27
CA LEU A 305 -4.43 6.71 -11.33
C LEU A 305 -4.28 7.60 -10.10
N ASP A 306 -5.41 8.04 -9.56
CA ASP A 306 -5.45 8.61 -8.22
C ASP A 306 -5.21 7.51 -7.17
N HIS A 307 -4.67 7.89 -6.02
CA HIS A 307 -4.23 6.95 -4.99
C HIS A 307 -4.48 7.49 -3.59
N VAL A 308 -5.33 6.85 -2.79
CA VAL A 308 -5.56 7.17 -1.38
C VAL A 308 -4.74 6.23 -0.49
N ASP A 309 -3.66 6.74 0.10
CA ASP A 309 -2.85 5.98 1.05
C ASP A 309 -3.36 6.17 2.48
N LEU A 310 -3.85 5.08 3.08
CA LEU A 310 -4.51 5.07 4.38
C LEU A 310 -3.51 5.18 5.56
N LEU A 311 -2.21 4.97 5.36
CA LEU A 311 -1.23 5.06 6.45
C LEU A 311 -1.15 6.47 7.03
N PHE A 312 -1.09 7.50 6.19
CA PHE A 312 -0.92 8.89 6.63
C PHE A 312 -2.09 9.41 7.47
N PRO A 313 -3.38 9.30 7.03
CA PRO A 313 -4.50 9.68 7.88
C PRO A 313 -4.57 8.85 9.16
N THR A 314 -4.32 7.55 9.07
CA THR A 314 -4.32 6.66 10.25
C THR A 314 -3.27 7.11 11.28
N ARG A 315 -2.04 7.40 10.85
CA ARG A 315 -0.99 7.93 11.72
C ARG A 315 -1.36 9.29 12.30
N ARG A 316 -1.98 10.19 11.53
CA ARG A 316 -2.43 11.49 12.07
C ARG A 316 -3.42 11.31 13.22
N ARG A 317 -4.32 10.34 13.11
CA ARG A 317 -5.35 10.11 14.12
C ARG A 317 -4.87 9.34 15.34
N TYR A 318 -4.01 8.34 15.15
CA TYR A 318 -3.72 7.35 16.21
C TYR A 318 -2.25 7.29 16.68
N ARG A 319 -1.35 8.06 16.06
CA ARG A 319 0.05 8.10 16.52
C ARG A 319 0.10 8.66 17.94
N GLY A 320 0.76 7.93 18.84
CA GLY A 320 0.85 8.28 20.26
C GLY A 320 -0.30 7.72 21.11
N THR A 321 -1.37 7.22 20.49
CA THR A 321 -2.47 6.52 21.18
C THR A 321 -2.15 5.04 21.39
N TRP A 322 -1.48 4.41 20.41
CA TRP A 322 -1.11 3.00 20.44
C TRP A 322 0.41 2.81 20.25
N GLU A 323 0.87 1.59 20.52
CA GLU A 323 2.27 1.15 20.39
C GLU A 323 2.91 1.51 19.03
N ASN A 324 2.13 1.41 17.95
CA ASN A 324 2.55 1.74 16.58
C ASN A 324 1.29 1.85 15.69
N CYS A 325 1.49 2.27 14.43
CA CYS A 325 0.45 2.31 13.40
C CYS A 325 0.74 1.28 12.29
N LYS A 326 1.17 0.07 12.64
CA LYS A 326 1.20 -1.06 11.67
C LYS A 326 -0.23 -1.57 11.47
N LEU A 327 -0.51 -2.13 10.29
CA LEU A 327 -1.85 -2.59 9.94
C LEU A 327 -2.42 -3.58 10.96
N ALA A 328 -1.61 -4.55 11.40
CA ALA A 328 -1.98 -5.51 12.46
C ALA A 328 -2.38 -4.83 13.80
N THR A 329 -1.76 -3.70 14.15
CA THR A 329 -2.14 -2.95 15.35
C THR A 329 -3.45 -2.19 15.13
N ILE A 330 -3.66 -1.64 13.93
CA ILE A 330 -4.94 -1.01 13.56
C ILE A 330 -6.08 -2.02 13.61
N GLU A 331 -5.89 -3.21 13.05
CA GLU A 331 -6.89 -4.27 13.10
C GLU A 331 -7.27 -4.64 14.53
N ARG A 332 -6.28 -4.88 15.39
CA ARG A 332 -6.50 -5.26 16.78
C ARG A 332 -7.21 -4.16 17.58
N GLN A 333 -6.76 -2.91 17.43
CA GLN A 333 -7.21 -1.80 18.27
C GLN A 333 -8.48 -1.14 17.74
N LEU A 334 -8.56 -0.93 16.43
CA LEU A 334 -9.66 -0.20 15.79
C LEU A 334 -10.77 -1.14 15.29
N LEU A 335 -10.39 -2.23 14.62
CA LEU A 335 -11.35 -3.15 13.98
C LEU A 335 -11.73 -4.33 14.88
N ARG A 336 -11.05 -4.50 16.02
CA ARG A 336 -11.22 -5.62 16.96
C ARG A 336 -11.05 -6.99 16.31
N VAL A 337 -10.22 -7.05 15.27
CA VAL A 337 -9.83 -8.28 14.59
C VAL A 337 -8.58 -8.84 15.27
N VAL A 338 -8.63 -10.11 15.67
CA VAL A 338 -7.49 -10.84 16.23
C VAL A 338 -7.04 -11.86 15.19
N ARG A 339 -5.79 -11.78 14.75
CA ARG A 339 -5.20 -12.76 13.84
C ARG A 339 -4.76 -13.99 14.62
N GLU A 340 -5.39 -15.13 14.39
CA GLU A 340 -4.93 -16.44 14.85
C GLU A 340 -3.93 -17.01 13.82
N ASP A 341 -2.77 -17.51 14.27
CA ASP A 341 -1.76 -18.16 13.42
C ASP A 341 -1.16 -17.33 12.26
N ASP A 342 -0.94 -16.04 12.48
CA ASP A 342 -0.36 -15.17 11.44
C ASP A 342 1.12 -15.47 11.16
N LEU A 343 1.47 -15.59 9.88
CA LEU A 343 2.87 -15.59 9.46
C LEU A 343 3.35 -14.14 9.49
N PRO A 344 4.45 -13.80 10.19
CA PRO A 344 4.99 -12.44 10.11
C PRO A 344 5.27 -12.09 8.65
N GLY A 345 4.83 -10.93 8.16
CA GLY A 345 5.02 -10.52 6.76
C GLY A 345 6.50 -10.52 6.32
N SER A 346 7.44 -10.36 7.25
CA SER A 346 8.88 -10.52 7.00
C SER A 346 9.30 -11.93 6.55
N GLU A 347 8.49 -12.96 6.82
CA GLU A 347 8.73 -14.34 6.41
C GLU A 347 8.14 -14.67 5.03
N ALA A 348 7.29 -13.81 4.47
CA ALA A 348 6.68 -14.02 3.16
C ALA A 348 7.71 -14.24 2.03
N PRO A 349 8.82 -13.47 1.93
CA PRO A 349 9.87 -13.74 0.95
C PRO A 349 10.50 -15.13 1.10
N ALA A 350 10.75 -15.55 2.35
CA ALA A 350 11.37 -16.83 2.65
C ALA A 350 10.42 -18.00 2.35
N ALA A 351 9.13 -17.85 2.63
CA ALA A 351 8.10 -18.82 2.29
C ALA A 351 8.04 -19.08 0.77
N TRP A 352 8.02 -18.01 -0.03
CA TRP A 352 8.00 -18.13 -1.48
C TRP A 352 9.29 -18.73 -2.05
N LEU A 353 10.45 -18.29 -1.57
CA LEU A 353 11.75 -18.83 -1.99
C LEU A 353 11.91 -20.31 -1.64
N SER A 354 11.38 -20.74 -0.48
CA SER A 354 11.32 -22.13 -0.07
C SER A 354 10.48 -22.95 -1.05
N TYR A 355 9.29 -22.45 -1.42
CA TYR A 355 8.41 -23.08 -2.41
C TYR A 355 9.11 -23.27 -3.77
N LEU A 356 9.77 -22.23 -4.29
CA LEU A 356 10.52 -22.32 -5.56
C LEU A 356 11.64 -23.37 -5.53
N ARG A 357 12.21 -23.64 -4.35
CA ARG A 357 13.25 -24.67 -4.15
C ARG A 357 12.68 -26.08 -3.91
N GLY A 358 11.38 -26.27 -4.12
CA GLY A 358 10.70 -27.55 -3.91
C GLY A 358 10.18 -27.76 -2.49
N GLY A 359 10.18 -26.73 -1.65
CA GLY A 359 9.58 -26.76 -0.31
C GLY A 359 8.05 -26.87 -0.33
N SER A 360 7.46 -27.02 0.86
CA SER A 360 6.01 -27.13 1.04
C SER A 360 5.28 -25.80 0.74
N ALA A 361 4.05 -25.90 0.21
CA ALA A 361 3.13 -24.79 0.00
C ALA A 361 2.50 -24.24 1.29
N ARG A 362 2.68 -24.90 2.43
CA ARG A 362 1.99 -24.56 3.70
C ARG A 362 2.13 -23.08 4.07
N ASN A 363 3.35 -22.55 4.06
CA ASN A 363 3.59 -21.15 4.45
C ASN A 363 3.08 -20.19 3.38
N LEU A 364 3.12 -20.58 2.09
CA LEU A 364 2.62 -19.74 1.01
C LEU A 364 1.08 -19.61 1.05
N ARG A 365 0.38 -20.65 1.52
CA ARG A 365 -1.07 -20.56 1.86
C ARG A 365 -1.35 -19.56 2.99
N ARG A 366 -0.47 -19.49 4.00
CA ARG A 366 -0.58 -18.49 5.08
C ARG A 366 -0.33 -17.07 4.58
N VAL A 367 0.65 -16.89 3.69
CA VAL A 367 0.87 -15.61 3.01
C VAL A 367 -0.38 -15.18 2.23
N ALA A 368 -1.05 -16.12 1.54
CA ALA A 368 -2.28 -15.80 0.84
C ALA A 368 -3.40 -15.32 1.77
N GLU A 369 -3.59 -16.00 2.90
CA GLU A 369 -4.58 -15.61 3.91
C GLU A 369 -4.25 -14.24 4.51
N HIS A 370 -2.97 -13.96 4.78
CA HIS A 370 -2.50 -12.66 5.27
C HIS A 370 -2.85 -11.54 4.30
N ASN A 371 -2.42 -11.67 3.05
CA ASN A 371 -2.68 -10.67 2.02
C ASN A 371 -4.20 -10.52 1.74
N HIS A 372 -4.98 -11.60 1.87
CA HIS A 372 -6.45 -11.55 1.75
C HIS A 372 -7.03 -10.68 2.86
N GLN A 373 -6.62 -10.94 4.11
CA GLN A 373 -7.06 -10.17 5.27
C GLN A 373 -6.65 -8.70 5.14
N ASP A 374 -5.43 -8.42 4.67
CA ASP A 374 -4.93 -7.06 4.50
C ASP A 374 -5.81 -6.24 3.56
N VAL A 375 -6.11 -6.73 2.36
CA VAL A 375 -6.97 -5.98 1.41
C VAL A 375 -8.40 -5.81 1.89
N VAL A 376 -8.94 -6.77 2.65
CA VAL A 376 -10.24 -6.64 3.32
C VAL A 376 -10.17 -5.56 4.39
N THR A 377 -9.12 -5.57 5.22
CA THR A 377 -8.87 -4.57 6.25
C THR A 377 -8.79 -3.15 5.68
N LEU A 378 -8.18 -2.96 4.50
CA LEU A 378 -8.14 -1.65 3.85
C LEU A 378 -9.55 -1.11 3.58
N SER A 379 -10.46 -1.97 3.10
CA SER A 379 -11.84 -1.59 2.80
C SER A 379 -12.63 -1.19 4.06
N LEU A 380 -12.38 -1.86 5.18
CA LEU A 380 -12.98 -1.57 6.49
C LEU A 380 -12.40 -0.31 7.10
N LEU A 381 -11.08 -0.15 7.01
CA LEU A 381 -10.36 1.02 7.53
C LEU A 381 -10.79 2.29 6.80
N MET A 382 -10.93 2.24 5.47
CA MET A 382 -11.46 3.34 4.67
C MET A 382 -12.82 3.82 5.21
N GLN A 383 -13.78 2.91 5.35
CA GLN A 383 -15.11 3.23 5.88
C GLN A 383 -15.04 3.79 7.30
N ARG A 384 -14.18 3.23 8.15
CA ARG A 384 -14.03 3.68 9.53
C ARG A 384 -13.45 5.10 9.62
N LEU A 385 -12.48 5.44 8.76
CA LEU A 385 -11.90 6.78 8.70
C LEU A 385 -12.91 7.81 8.17
N VAL A 386 -13.70 7.45 7.16
CA VAL A 386 -14.81 8.28 6.65
C VAL A 386 -15.81 8.57 7.76
N ALA A 387 -16.28 7.53 8.45
CA ALA A 387 -17.24 7.68 9.54
C ALA A 387 -16.69 8.50 10.72
N ALA A 388 -15.41 8.32 11.07
CA ALA A 388 -14.78 9.05 12.16
C ALA A 388 -14.61 10.55 11.83
N ASP A 389 -14.26 10.90 10.58
CA ASP A 389 -14.15 12.29 10.16
C ASP A 389 -15.53 12.98 10.13
N ALA A 390 -16.56 12.28 9.65
CA ALA A 390 -17.94 12.79 9.69
C ALA A 390 -18.39 13.08 11.13
N GLN A 391 -18.11 12.16 12.06
CA GLN A 391 -18.41 12.35 13.49
C GLN A 391 -17.69 13.57 14.08
N ASP A 392 -16.39 13.73 13.79
CA ASP A 392 -15.63 14.89 14.30
C ASP A 392 -16.22 16.22 13.76
N ARG A 393 -16.63 16.25 12.49
CA ARG A 393 -17.27 17.43 11.86
C ARG A 393 -18.66 17.75 12.39
N GLU A 394 -19.39 16.78 12.92
CA GLU A 394 -20.69 17.02 13.58
C GLU A 394 -20.53 17.53 15.02
N VAL A 395 -19.46 17.13 15.71
CA VAL A 395 -19.19 17.53 17.10
C VAL A 395 -18.61 18.94 17.20
N ILE A 396 -17.75 19.35 16.26
CA ILE A 396 -17.13 20.69 16.26
C ILE A 396 -18.19 21.82 16.29
N PRO A 397 -19.24 21.81 15.44
CA PRO A 397 -20.31 22.80 15.48
C PRO A 397 -21.13 22.82 16.77
N LEU A 398 -21.22 21.68 17.49
CA LEU A 398 -22.03 21.57 18.71
C LEU A 398 -21.33 22.20 19.93
N LEU A 399 -20.01 22.29 19.91
CA LEU A 399 -19.20 22.94 20.94
C LEU A 399 -19.07 24.45 20.72
N ASP A 400 -19.30 24.92 19.49
CA ASP A 400 -19.28 26.33 19.08
C ASP A 400 -20.69 26.97 19.07
N ALA A 401 -21.73 26.24 19.50
CA ALA A 401 -23.08 26.79 19.69
C ALA A 401 -23.18 27.43 21.10
N PRO A 402 -23.64 28.69 21.21
CA PRO A 402 -23.59 29.51 22.43
C PRO A 402 -24.48 29.03 23.58
#